data_AF-A0A2V6FZS2-F1
#
_entry.id   AF-A0A2V6FZS2-F1
#
_cell.length_a   1.000
_cell.length_b   1.000
_cell.length_c   1.000
_cell.angle_alpha   90.00
_cell.angle_beta   90.00
_cell.angle_gamma   90.00
#
_symmetry.space_group_name_H-M   'P 1'
#
loop_
_entity.id
_entity.type
_entity.pdbx_description
1 polymer ?
#
loop_
_entity_poly.entity_id
_entity_poly.type
_entity_poly.pdbx_seq_one_letter_code
_entity_poly.pdbx_strand_id
1 'polypeptide(L)'
;MNSKMICLLAAMMLAMSTSVFAAAGKTYEMTGTIVAATGTTLAVEKGGEKYEFAIDPASIKGSAELKVGSTVTVTYVMSATKVESVSPSKEETNTSPSP
;
A
#
# COMPACT_ATOMS: atom_id res chain seq x y z
N MET A 1 -0.21 41.43 -20.41
CA MET A 1 -0.08 39.96 -20.33
C MET A 1 -0.88 39.36 -21.48
N ASN A 2 -0.24 38.61 -22.38
CA ASN A 2 -0.83 38.22 -23.67
C ASN A 2 -1.88 37.10 -23.44
N SER A 3 -3.14 37.28 -23.86
CA SER A 3 -4.24 36.33 -23.57
C SER A 3 -3.96 34.90 -24.03
N LYS A 4 -3.10 34.73 -25.04
CA LYS A 4 -2.61 33.44 -25.53
C LYS A 4 -1.77 32.68 -24.48
N MET A 5 -1.03 33.42 -23.65
CA MET A 5 -0.16 32.88 -22.59
C MET A 5 -0.98 32.45 -21.36
N ILE A 6 -2.11 33.11 -21.12
CA ILE A 6 -3.06 32.77 -20.04
C ILE A 6 -3.81 31.47 -20.38
N CYS A 7 -4.23 31.27 -21.63
CA CYS A 7 -4.86 30.01 -22.06
C CYS A 7 -3.90 28.82 -22.02
N LEU A 8 -2.63 29.01 -22.40
CA LEU A 8 -1.63 27.94 -22.35
C LEU A 8 -1.32 27.50 -20.92
N LEU A 9 -1.29 28.46 -19.97
CA LEU A 9 -1.06 28.18 -18.56
C LEU A 9 -2.25 27.48 -17.91
N ALA A 10 -3.48 27.81 -18.31
CA ALA A 10 -4.69 27.13 -17.84
C ALA A 10 -4.79 25.67 -18.34
N ALA A 11 -4.35 25.40 -19.58
CA ALA A 11 -4.32 24.04 -20.13
C ALA A 11 -3.28 23.14 -19.44
N MET A 12 -2.14 23.70 -19.02
CA MET A 12 -1.11 22.98 -18.26
C MET A 12 -1.60 22.53 -16.87
N MET A 13 -2.46 23.33 -16.22
CA MET A 13 -3.01 23.00 -14.90
C MET A 13 -4.05 21.85 -14.94
N LEU A 14 -4.76 21.68 -16.06
CA LEU A 14 -5.72 20.57 -16.23
C LEU A 14 -5.06 19.21 -16.47
N ALA A 15 -3.83 19.21 -16.99
CA ALA A 15 -3.04 18.00 -17.23
C ALA A 15 -2.42 17.41 -15.94
N MET A 16 -2.48 18.13 -14.81
CA MET A 16 -2.06 17.64 -13.49
C MET A 16 -3.19 16.97 -12.70
N SER A 17 -4.27 16.56 -13.36
CA SER A 17 -5.32 15.72 -12.75
C SER A 17 -4.74 14.32 -12.47
N THR A 18 -3.99 14.24 -11.38
CA THR A 18 -3.33 13.03 -10.90
C THR A 18 -4.37 11.94 -10.68
N SER A 19 -4.01 10.75 -11.16
CA SER A 19 -4.64 9.46 -10.90
C SER A 19 -5.46 9.43 -9.60
N VAL A 20 -6.78 9.23 -9.74
CA VAL A 20 -7.58 8.61 -8.69
C VAL A 20 -6.94 7.24 -8.41
N PHE A 21 -6.13 7.17 -7.35
CA PHE A 21 -5.76 5.89 -6.79
C PHE A 21 -7.04 5.28 -6.23
N ALA A 22 -7.52 4.27 -6.95
CA ALA A 22 -8.61 3.41 -6.55
C ALA A 22 -8.40 2.95 -5.11
N ALA A 23 -9.45 3.07 -4.28
CA ALA A 23 -9.59 2.49 -2.95
C ALA A 23 -8.27 2.35 -2.18
N ALA A 24 -7.78 3.46 -1.61
CA ALA A 24 -6.66 3.39 -0.68
C ALA A 24 -7.08 2.51 0.52
N GLY A 25 -6.69 1.23 0.48
CA GLY A 25 -6.73 0.36 1.64
C GLY A 25 -6.00 1.05 2.79
N LYS A 26 -6.33 0.68 4.03
CA LYS A 26 -5.62 1.24 5.19
C LYS A 26 -4.12 1.02 5.01
N THR A 27 -3.36 2.09 5.20
CA THR A 27 -1.91 2.03 5.27
C THR A 27 -1.51 1.54 6.66
N TYR A 28 -0.62 0.57 6.69
CA TYR A 28 -0.06 -0.01 7.90
C TYR A 28 1.44 0.26 7.95
N GLU A 29 1.97 0.31 9.17
CA GLU A 29 3.40 0.45 9.40
C GLU A 29 3.92 -0.74 10.21
N MET A 30 5.10 -1.21 9.82
CA MET A 30 5.75 -2.35 10.44
C MET A 30 7.23 -2.07 10.58
N THR A 31 7.70 -2.00 11.83
CA THR A 31 9.13 -1.89 12.14
C THR A 31 9.71 -3.26 12.44
N GLY A 32 10.82 -3.60 11.79
CA GLY A 32 11.54 -4.85 12.01
C GLY A 32 12.95 -4.83 11.42
N THR A 33 13.64 -5.96 11.46
CA THR A 33 15.03 -6.09 11.01
C THR A 33 15.09 -6.67 9.61
N ILE A 34 15.86 -6.06 8.70
CA ILE A 34 16.04 -6.57 7.34
C ILE A 34 16.83 -7.87 7.39
N VAL A 35 16.29 -8.95 6.83
CA VAL A 35 16.99 -10.23 6.69
C VAL A 35 17.42 -10.53 5.25
N ALA A 36 16.74 -9.94 4.27
CA ALA A 36 17.15 -9.99 2.86
C ALA A 36 16.53 -8.82 2.08
N ALA A 37 17.24 -8.33 1.06
CA ALA A 37 16.72 -7.37 0.09
C ALA A 37 17.31 -7.69 -1.29
N THR A 38 16.46 -7.82 -2.30
CA THR A 38 16.85 -8.21 -3.67
C THR A 38 16.58 -7.12 -4.70
N GLY A 39 16.15 -5.93 -4.25
CA GLY A 39 15.81 -4.78 -5.10
C GLY A 39 14.32 -4.71 -5.44
N THR A 40 13.65 -5.85 -5.61
CA THR A 40 12.19 -5.94 -5.82
C THR A 40 11.46 -6.63 -4.68
N THR A 41 12.19 -7.35 -3.81
CA THR A 41 11.65 -7.91 -2.59
C THR A 41 12.44 -7.46 -1.37
N LEU A 42 11.73 -7.25 -0.26
CA LEU A 42 12.28 -6.93 1.04
C LEU A 42 11.73 -7.91 2.06
N ALA A 43 12.63 -8.65 2.72
CA ALA A 43 12.28 -9.52 3.82
C ALA A 43 12.67 -8.86 5.15
N VAL A 44 11.70 -8.78 6.06
CA VAL A 44 11.85 -8.17 7.38
C VAL A 44 11.41 -9.17 8.44
N GLU A 45 12.21 -9.31 9.50
CA GLU A 45 11.86 -10.12 10.66
C GLU A 45 11.30 -9.22 11.78
N LYS A 46 10.20 -9.66 12.38
CA LYS A 46 9.60 -9.01 13.56
C LYS A 46 9.04 -10.09 14.48
N GLY A 47 9.49 -10.09 15.74
CA GLY A 47 8.99 -11.01 16.76
C GLY A 47 9.28 -12.49 16.47
N GLY A 48 10.33 -12.79 15.69
CA GLY A 48 10.68 -14.16 15.27
C GLY A 48 9.94 -14.65 14.02
N GLU A 49 9.05 -13.83 13.45
CA GLU A 49 8.37 -14.13 12.20
C GLU A 49 8.97 -13.31 11.06
N LYS A 50 9.11 -13.95 9.89
CA LYS A 50 9.62 -13.33 8.67
C LYS A 50 8.47 -12.90 7.76
N TYR A 51 8.48 -11.62 7.39
CA TYR A 51 7.53 -10.98 6.49
C TYR A 51 8.24 -10.61 5.20
N GLU A 52 7.60 -10.86 4.06
CA GLU A 52 8.13 -10.54 2.74
C GLU A 52 7.23 -9.54 2.04
N PHE A 53 7.84 -8.45 1.56
CA PHE A 53 7.16 -7.36 0.88
C PHE A 53 7.70 -7.26 -0.54
N ALA A 54 6.77 -7.23 -1.50
CA ALA A 54 7.10 -6.74 -2.83
C ALA A 54 7.30 -5.23 -2.73
N ILE A 55 8.46 -4.74 -3.18
CA ILE A 55 8.83 -3.33 -3.16
C ILE A 55 9.13 -2.86 -4.58
N ASP A 56 8.76 -1.62 -4.87
CA ASP A 56 9.25 -0.93 -6.06
C ASP A 56 10.54 -0.20 -5.68
N PRO A 57 11.69 -0.47 -6.32
CA PRO A 57 12.93 0.25 -6.04
C PRO A 57 12.79 1.78 -6.20
N ALA A 58 11.88 2.27 -7.05
CA ALA A 58 11.61 3.70 -7.20
C ALA A 58 10.86 4.32 -6.00
N SER A 59 10.21 3.49 -5.18
CA SER A 59 9.47 3.91 -3.98
C SER A 59 10.34 4.01 -2.73
N ILE A 60 11.57 3.50 -2.77
CA ILE A 60 12.52 3.56 -1.66
C ILE A 60 13.01 5.00 -1.50
N LYS A 61 12.53 5.67 -0.45
CA LYS A 61 12.93 7.04 -0.12
C LYS A 61 14.23 7.07 0.68
N GLY A 62 15.13 7.94 0.24
CA GLY A 62 16.44 8.12 0.85
C GLY A 62 17.40 7.02 0.43
N SER A 63 18.70 7.30 0.56
CA SER A 63 19.77 6.30 0.42
C SER A 63 19.74 5.31 1.59
N ALA A 64 18.55 4.80 1.95
CA ALA A 64 18.38 3.68 2.85
C ALA A 64 18.98 2.48 2.13
N GLU A 65 20.29 2.30 2.26
CA GLU A 65 20.92 1.03 1.97
C GLU A 65 20.15 0.00 2.79
N LEU A 66 19.36 -0.81 2.07
CA LEU A 66 18.61 -1.93 2.62
C LEU A 66 19.61 -3.01 3.03
N LYS A 67 20.39 -2.69 4.06
CA LYS A 67 21.45 -3.53 4.58
C LYS A 67 20.83 -4.56 5.50
N VAL A 68 21.18 -5.81 5.27
CA VAL A 68 20.81 -6.92 6.15
C VAL A 68 21.31 -6.64 7.57
N GLY A 69 20.44 -6.84 8.55
CA GLY A 69 20.68 -6.55 9.97
C GLY A 69 20.25 -5.14 10.41
N SER A 70 19.93 -4.23 9.49
CA SER A 70 19.43 -2.90 9.84
C SER A 70 17.95 -2.93 10.20
N THR A 71 17.54 -2.06 11.14
CA THR A 71 16.14 -1.82 11.45
C THR A 71 15.51 -0.91 10.40
N VAL A 72 14.32 -1.27 9.92
CA VAL A 72 13.55 -0.50 8.94
C VAL A 72 12.08 -0.42 9.36
N THR A 73 11.43 0.68 9.02
CA THR A 73 9.97 0.79 9.07
C THR A 73 9.42 0.68 7.66
N VAL A 74 8.57 -0.31 7.43
CA VAL A 74 7.90 -0.58 6.16
C VAL A 74 6.49 -0.03 6.25
N THR A 75 6.15 0.87 5.34
CA THR A 75 4.78 1.36 5.13
C THR A 75 4.17 0.56 3.98
N TYR A 76 3.06 -0.14 4.23
CA TYR A 76 2.45 -1.03 3.26
C TYR A 76 0.92 -0.99 3.32
N VAL A 77 0.29 -1.44 2.23
CA VAL A 77 -1.16 -1.64 2.16
C VAL A 77 -1.41 -3.14 2.07
N MET A 78 -2.28 -3.66 2.93
CA MET A 78 -2.73 -5.05 2.82
C MET A 78 -3.82 -5.15 1.76
N SER A 79 -3.62 -6.04 0.79
CA SER A 79 -4.59 -6.32 -0.27
C SER A 79 -4.85 -7.82 -0.38
N ALA A 80 -6.12 -8.20 -0.43
CA ALA A 80 -6.52 -9.58 -0.69
C ALA A 80 -6.68 -9.78 -2.19
N THR A 81 -6.00 -10.78 -2.76
CA THR A 81 -6.11 -11.14 -4.18
C THR A 81 -7.31 -12.03 -4.46
N LYS A 82 -7.75 -12.81 -3.46
CA LYS A 82 -8.90 -13.70 -3.54
C LYS A 82 -9.51 -13.87 -2.16
N VAL A 83 -10.84 -13.77 -2.08
CA VAL A 83 -11.61 -14.06 -0.87
C VAL A 83 -12.66 -15.08 -1.24
N GLU A 84 -12.64 -16.25 -0.60
CA GLU A 84 -13.63 -17.30 -0.79
C GLU A 84 -14.38 -17.53 0.52
N SER A 85 -15.71 -17.61 0.45
CA SER A 85 -16.54 -17.97 1.59
C SER A 85 -16.51 -19.48 1.78
N VAL A 86 -15.93 -19.95 2.89
CA VAL A 86 -16.08 -21.34 3.33
C VAL A 86 -17.28 -21.38 4.27
N SER A 87 -18.50 -21.43 3.73
CA SER A 87 -19.69 -21.65 4.56
C SER A 87 -19.77 -23.12 4.96
N PRO A 88 -19.84 -23.47 6.26
CA PRO A 88 -20.65 -24.60 6.65
C PRO A 88 -22.11 -24.18 6.42
N SER A 89 -22.84 -24.92 5.60
CA SER A 89 -24.28 -24.74 5.46
C SER A 89 -24.96 -24.76 6.84
N LYS A 90 -25.58 -23.66 7.25
CA LYS A 90 -26.84 -23.73 8.00
C LYS A 90 -27.70 -22.47 7.84
N GLU A 91 -28.87 -22.77 7.32
CA GLU A 91 -30.11 -22.02 7.17
C GLU A 91 -30.75 -21.60 8.51
N GLU A 92 -31.47 -20.46 8.46
CA GLU A 92 -32.48 -19.92 9.40
C GLU A 92 -32.04 -19.53 10.82
N THR A 93 -32.31 -18.31 11.29
CA THR A 93 -33.65 -17.95 11.78
C THR A 93 -33.85 -16.43 11.85
N ASN A 94 -34.98 -15.99 11.30
CA ASN A 94 -35.61 -14.69 11.51
C ASN A 94 -35.90 -14.40 13.00
N THR A 95 -35.59 -13.21 13.50
CA THR A 95 -36.53 -12.42 14.32
C THR A 95 -36.02 -10.97 14.51
N SER A 96 -36.76 -10.05 13.88
CA SER A 96 -37.23 -8.71 14.30
C SER A 96 -36.45 -7.91 15.39
N PRO A 97 -36.28 -6.58 15.19
CA PRO A 97 -35.67 -5.71 16.19
C PRO A 97 -36.66 -5.33 17.30
N SER A 98 -36.14 -5.05 18.51
CA SER A 98 -36.66 -4.12 19.54
C SER A 98 -36.04 -4.43 20.92
N PRO A 99 -36.10 -3.55 21.93
CA PRO A 99 -36.93 -2.35 22.10
C PRO A 99 -36.24 -1.00 21.85
#